data_AF-A0A9P8CYB7-F1
#
_entry.id   AF-A0A9P8CYB7-F1
#
_cell.length_a   1.000
_cell.length_b   1.000
_cell.length_c   1.000
_cell.angle_alpha   90.00
_cell.angle_beta   90.00
_cell.angle_gamma   90.00
#
_symmetry.space_group_name_H-M   'P 1'
#
loop_
_entity.id
_entity.type
_entity.pdbx_description
1 polymer ?
#
loop_
_entity_poly.entity_id
_entity_poly.type
_entity_poly.pdbx_seq_one_letter_code
_entity_poly.pdbx_strand_id
1 'polypeptide(L)'
;MASPTSDVSSATAAIKRELETSAPPPAVPEAAVGTDSEATKMETPGEDSATGESAAKKQRVKIEKEDTSSYMGTQRSKVRGNIRGADKYKGKRKDPWGPGSRNAEDAAKATAATSESTNDADANADNDGEKEAKIPKRKVALLMGYCGTGYQGMQVNPNAKTIEGELFKAMVQAGAVSKDNADDIKKVSMMRSARTDKGVHAAGNVVSLKMIVDVDDIIGKINTCLPEQIRLFGYVRTMNSFNAKVLCDSRIYEYLLPTYVFLPRPAVPERTEAPTTTVLREDAPEGSMAWDQNVHISTPEEMAEKRKYRIDEATLAKVREGFAAYCGTKNFHNFTIGKNFKEKTCQRFIMTFNVSDPKMIQGTEWLSLKVHGQSFMLHQIRKMVGLIIMMIRTDTPQKLIPETFKANKINIPKAPSLGLLLERPMFKTYNRKVAATHQPLDFEPYEKEMDAFKEKYIYEGIIHEELTFNRFDEYLQILDGHAEKYNFGYLNKEGIIPEDAIIKRGDTLEVAESDAESDASS
;
A
#
# COMPACT_ATOMS: atom_id res chain seq x y z
N MET A 1 33.78 -31.60 19.45
CA MET A 1 33.01 -31.06 18.32
C MET A 1 31.82 -30.32 18.91
N ALA A 2 31.57 -29.07 18.51
CA ALA A 2 30.44 -28.28 19.00
C ALA A 2 29.36 -28.16 17.90
N SER A 3 28.09 -28.05 18.30
CA SER A 3 26.96 -27.97 17.37
C SER A 3 26.81 -26.56 16.78
N PRO A 4 26.43 -26.41 15.49
CA PRO A 4 26.35 -25.12 14.80
C PRO A 4 25.14 -24.26 15.19
N THR A 5 24.41 -24.62 16.25
CA THR A 5 23.16 -23.96 16.66
C THR A 5 23.35 -22.69 17.51
N SER A 6 24.57 -22.38 17.94
CA SER A 6 24.88 -21.19 18.76
C SER A 6 25.09 -19.91 17.96
N ASP A 7 25.68 -19.98 16.77
CA ASP A 7 26.10 -18.77 16.02
C ASP A 7 24.92 -18.01 15.40
N VAL A 8 23.84 -18.71 15.01
CA VAL A 8 22.66 -18.08 14.40
C VAL A 8 22.02 -17.06 15.35
N SER A 9 21.81 -17.44 16.62
CA SER A 9 21.24 -16.54 17.64
C SER A 9 22.14 -15.34 17.97
N SER A 10 23.46 -15.44 17.71
CA SER A 10 24.41 -14.33 17.85
C SER A 10 24.22 -13.31 16.72
N ALA A 11 24.05 -13.81 15.48
CA ALA A 11 23.79 -12.97 14.31
C ALA A 11 22.47 -12.19 14.43
N THR A 12 21.37 -12.83 14.87
CA THR A 12 20.07 -12.17 15.09
C THR A 12 20.18 -11.02 16.11
N ALA A 13 20.94 -11.20 17.19
CA ALA A 13 21.16 -10.12 18.18
C ALA A 13 21.93 -8.91 17.61
N ALA A 14 22.77 -9.11 16.59
CA ALA A 14 23.43 -8.03 15.85
C ALA A 14 22.49 -7.34 14.84
N ILE A 15 21.64 -8.11 14.13
CA ILE A 15 20.70 -7.58 13.14
C ILE A 15 19.84 -6.46 13.73
N LYS A 16 19.29 -6.71 14.93
CA LYS A 16 18.51 -5.74 15.71
C LYS A 16 19.25 -4.42 15.97
N ARG A 17 20.46 -4.49 16.53
CA ARG A 17 21.20 -3.33 17.06
C ARG A 17 21.59 -2.31 15.99
N GLU A 18 21.68 -2.74 14.73
CA GLU A 18 22.07 -1.89 13.61
C GLU A 18 20.85 -1.31 12.85
N LEU A 19 19.72 -2.02 12.79
CA LEU A 19 18.52 -1.56 12.08
C LEU A 19 17.76 -0.45 12.84
N GLU A 20 17.84 -0.44 14.17
CA GLU A 20 17.15 0.56 15.01
C GLU A 20 17.82 1.96 14.96
N THR A 21 19.02 2.10 14.38
CA THR A 21 19.81 3.35 14.41
C THR A 21 19.48 4.37 13.32
N SER A 22 18.18 4.60 13.07
CA SER A 22 17.71 5.76 12.28
C SER A 22 16.73 6.62 13.08
N ALA A 23 17.20 7.77 13.56
CA ALA A 23 16.35 8.70 14.30
C ALA A 23 15.31 9.35 13.37
N PRO A 24 14.06 9.57 13.82
CA PRO A 24 13.07 10.29 13.02
C PRO A 24 13.54 11.74 12.77
N PRO A 25 13.38 12.27 11.54
CA PRO A 25 13.73 13.66 11.26
C PRO A 25 12.87 14.62 12.10
N PRO A 26 13.42 15.77 12.54
CA PRO A 26 12.69 16.72 13.36
C PRO A 26 11.46 17.27 12.63
N ALA A 27 10.34 17.39 13.35
CA ALA A 27 9.12 17.98 12.80
C ALA A 27 9.35 19.45 12.43
N VAL A 28 8.87 19.85 11.24
CA VAL A 28 8.86 21.26 10.81
C VAL A 28 7.91 22.02 11.75
N PRO A 29 8.34 23.10 12.41
CA PRO A 29 7.49 23.84 13.34
C PRO A 29 6.38 24.60 12.61
N GLU A 30 5.17 24.52 13.15
CA GLU A 30 4.04 25.35 12.68
C GLU A 30 4.31 26.83 13.00
N ALA A 31 4.01 27.72 12.06
CA ALA A 31 4.23 29.16 12.23
C ALA A 31 3.19 29.76 13.20
N ALA A 32 3.57 29.92 14.47
CA ALA A 32 2.76 30.58 15.48
C ALA A 32 2.63 32.08 15.20
N VAL A 33 1.41 32.61 15.31
CA VAL A 33 1.13 34.05 15.23
C VAL A 33 1.57 34.72 16.53
N GLY A 34 2.55 35.62 16.45
CA GLY A 34 3.01 36.40 17.60
C GLY A 34 2.15 37.63 17.87
N THR A 35 1.89 37.88 19.16
CA THR A 35 1.28 39.13 19.67
C THR A 35 2.10 39.65 20.85
N ASP A 36 2.42 40.95 20.80
CA ASP A 36 2.82 41.88 21.88
C ASP A 36 3.59 41.37 23.11
N SER A 37 4.81 41.92 23.32
CA SER A 37 5.06 42.78 24.51
C SER A 37 6.45 43.46 24.53
N GLU A 38 6.44 44.76 24.84
CA GLU A 38 7.39 45.57 25.64
C GLU A 38 8.92 45.46 25.47
N ALA A 39 9.46 46.42 24.71
CA ALA A 39 10.40 47.48 25.13
C ALA A 39 11.54 47.22 26.16
N THR A 40 12.76 47.67 25.80
CA THR A 40 13.77 48.21 26.75
C THR A 40 14.59 49.32 26.07
N LYS A 41 15.08 50.30 26.85
CA LYS A 41 15.84 51.50 26.43
C LYS A 41 17.35 51.35 26.66
N MET A 42 18.17 51.97 25.81
CA MET A 42 19.43 52.73 26.09
C MET A 42 20.05 53.07 24.71
N GLU A 43 20.05 54.31 24.21
CA GLU A 43 20.78 55.54 24.59
C GLU A 43 22.18 55.67 23.95
N THR A 44 22.53 56.91 23.54
CA THR A 44 23.57 57.27 22.56
C THR A 44 24.73 58.05 23.19
N PRO A 45 25.87 58.22 22.47
CA PRO A 45 26.13 59.50 21.75
C PRO A 45 26.88 59.31 20.39
N GLY A 46 27.09 60.32 19.54
CA GLY A 46 26.64 61.72 19.50
C GLY A 46 27.46 62.59 18.52
N GLU A 47 26.82 63.58 17.88
CA GLU A 47 27.38 64.76 17.12
C GLU A 47 28.28 64.46 15.89
N ASP A 48 28.47 65.31 14.85
CA ASP A 48 28.16 66.72 14.53
C ASP A 48 27.41 66.82 13.15
N SER A 49 26.42 67.68 12.89
CA SER A 49 26.44 69.13 12.50
C SER A 49 27.18 69.46 11.17
N ALA A 50 26.73 70.34 10.25
CA ALA A 50 25.44 71.00 9.90
C ALA A 50 25.52 71.39 8.38
N THR A 51 24.62 72.06 7.60
CA THR A 51 23.38 72.90 7.69
C THR A 51 22.56 72.68 6.39
N GLY A 52 21.34 73.18 6.12
CA GLY A 52 20.33 73.94 6.90
C GLY A 52 19.19 74.51 6.02
N GLU A 53 18.01 74.75 6.63
CA GLU A 53 16.94 75.73 6.29
C GLU A 53 16.20 75.75 4.91
N SER A 54 14.90 76.08 4.80
CA SER A 54 13.78 76.21 5.78
C SER A 54 12.38 76.30 5.09
N ALA A 55 11.31 75.92 5.82
CA ALA A 55 9.89 76.31 5.68
C ALA A 55 9.06 75.97 4.39
N ALA A 56 7.71 75.87 4.41
CA ALA A 56 6.72 75.52 5.46
C ALA A 56 5.27 75.31 4.89
N LYS A 57 4.40 74.63 5.69
CA LYS A 57 2.90 74.72 5.76
C LYS A 57 1.98 74.24 4.60
N LYS A 58 1.28 73.12 4.91
CA LYS A 58 -0.20 72.96 5.03
C LYS A 58 -1.18 73.33 3.88
N GLN A 59 -1.80 72.27 3.34
CA GLN A 59 -3.24 71.92 3.47
C GLN A 59 -4.33 72.53 2.53
N ARG A 60 -5.02 71.63 1.79
CA ARG A 60 -6.37 71.71 1.14
C ARG A 60 -6.61 72.71 0.00
N VAL A 61 -7.06 72.16 -1.15
CA VAL A 61 -8.29 72.52 -1.91
C VAL A 61 -8.75 71.23 -2.67
N LYS A 62 -9.74 71.29 -3.58
CA LYS A 62 -10.67 70.21 -3.98
C LYS A 62 -10.95 70.24 -5.51
N ILE A 63 -11.59 69.19 -6.07
CA ILE A 63 -12.28 69.12 -7.41
C ILE A 63 -11.33 69.00 -8.63
N GLU A 64 -11.53 68.16 -9.67
CA GLU A 64 -12.47 67.02 -9.91
C GLU A 64 -11.99 66.08 -11.05
N LYS A 65 -12.42 64.79 -11.01
CA LYS A 65 -12.62 63.84 -12.15
C LYS A 65 -11.39 63.43 -13.01
N GLU A 66 -11.41 62.33 -13.78
CA GLU A 66 -12.46 61.36 -14.17
C GLU A 66 -12.11 59.89 -13.82
N ASP A 67 -13.15 59.10 -13.49
CA ASP A 67 -13.50 57.70 -13.85
C ASP A 67 -12.44 56.60 -14.17
N THR A 68 -12.69 55.30 -13.93
CA THR A 68 -13.94 54.56 -13.64
C THR A 68 -13.86 53.64 -12.39
N SER A 69 -15.02 53.20 -11.87
CA SER A 69 -15.17 52.58 -10.54
C SER A 69 -15.31 51.05 -10.51
N SER A 70 -15.02 50.49 -9.33
CA SER A 70 -15.21 49.10 -8.92
C SER A 70 -16.59 48.80 -8.28
N TYR A 71 -16.93 47.50 -8.25
CA TYR A 71 -17.70 46.77 -7.21
C TYR A 71 -19.24 46.89 -7.06
N MET A 72 -19.82 45.71 -6.75
CA MET A 72 -21.04 45.37 -5.98
C MET A 72 -22.31 46.27 -5.97
N GLY A 73 -23.48 45.61 -6.12
CA GLY A 73 -24.55 45.73 -5.11
C GLY A 73 -25.96 46.16 -5.55
N THR A 74 -26.87 45.17 -5.70
CA THR A 74 -28.33 45.22 -5.42
C THR A 74 -29.15 46.52 -5.58
N GLN A 75 -30.24 46.47 -6.39
CA GLN A 75 -31.63 46.51 -5.88
C GLN A 75 -32.74 46.37 -6.97
N ARG A 76 -34.01 46.32 -6.53
CA ARG A 76 -35.26 46.03 -7.27
C ARG A 76 -35.77 47.21 -8.14
N SER A 77 -36.44 46.91 -9.27
CA SER A 77 -37.82 47.41 -9.51
C SER A 77 -38.62 46.72 -10.64
N LYS A 78 -39.89 46.43 -10.31
CA LYS A 78 -41.11 46.09 -11.08
C LYS A 78 -41.25 46.64 -12.53
N VAL A 79 -42.04 45.93 -13.36
CA VAL A 79 -43.29 46.44 -14.00
C VAL A 79 -44.21 45.27 -14.46
N ARG A 80 -45.51 45.58 -14.73
CA ARG A 80 -46.67 44.71 -15.08
C ARG A 80 -46.47 43.85 -16.35
N GLY A 81 -47.19 42.74 -16.62
CA GLY A 81 -48.35 42.06 -16.00
C GLY A 81 -48.81 40.85 -16.88
N ASN A 82 -50.05 40.33 -16.93
CA ASN A 82 -51.29 40.57 -16.18
C ASN A 82 -52.40 39.45 -16.36
N ILE A 83 -52.50 38.48 -15.43
CA ILE A 83 -53.71 37.67 -15.07
C ILE A 83 -54.33 36.66 -16.08
N ARG A 84 -54.37 35.36 -15.71
CA ARG A 84 -55.59 34.48 -15.58
C ARG A 84 -55.23 33.03 -15.15
N GLY A 85 -56.10 32.40 -14.33
CA GLY A 85 -56.10 30.94 -14.08
C GLY A 85 -55.67 30.46 -12.67
N ALA A 86 -56.45 29.53 -12.10
CA ALA A 86 -56.08 28.65 -10.98
C ALA A 86 -55.45 27.34 -11.56
N ASP A 87 -54.96 26.32 -10.81
CA ASP A 87 -55.32 25.85 -9.47
C ASP A 87 -54.17 25.04 -8.79
N LYS A 88 -54.45 24.42 -7.63
CA LYS A 88 -53.52 23.74 -6.68
C LYS A 88 -52.42 22.85 -7.29
N TYR A 89 -51.19 22.96 -6.74
CA TYR A 89 -50.51 21.84 -6.05
C TYR A 89 -49.32 22.32 -5.17
N LYS A 90 -48.97 21.58 -4.10
CA LYS A 90 -47.78 21.87 -3.24
C LYS A 90 -46.59 20.98 -3.61
N GLY A 91 -45.59 21.54 -4.30
CA GLY A 91 -44.28 20.90 -4.53
C GLY A 91 -43.19 21.50 -3.63
N LYS A 92 -42.39 20.66 -2.95
CA LYS A 92 -41.17 21.10 -2.26
C LYS A 92 -40.01 21.28 -3.25
N ARG A 93 -39.08 22.19 -2.96
CA ARG A 93 -37.86 22.42 -3.75
C ARG A 93 -36.94 21.18 -3.75
N LYS A 94 -36.22 20.99 -4.84
CA LYS A 94 -35.03 20.13 -4.92
C LYS A 94 -33.77 20.99 -4.89
N ASP A 95 -32.76 20.56 -4.16
CA ASP A 95 -31.39 21.06 -4.27
C ASP A 95 -30.52 20.10 -5.14
N PRO A 96 -29.43 20.57 -5.77
CA PRO A 96 -28.93 19.96 -7.00
C PRO A 96 -27.70 19.04 -6.81
N TRP A 97 -27.88 17.86 -6.23
CA TRP A 97 -26.89 16.75 -6.33
C TRP A 97 -27.58 15.46 -6.77
N GLY A 98 -27.23 14.96 -7.96
CA GLY A 98 -27.82 13.76 -8.56
C GLY A 98 -27.05 12.47 -8.18
N PRO A 99 -27.73 11.34 -7.89
CA PRO A 99 -27.07 10.08 -7.56
C PRO A 99 -26.45 9.44 -8.82
N GLY A 100 -25.13 9.26 -8.82
CA GLY A 100 -24.35 8.82 -9.98
C GLY A 100 -23.26 7.79 -9.67
N SER A 101 -23.49 6.86 -8.74
CA SER A 101 -22.59 5.73 -8.51
C SER A 101 -23.34 4.52 -7.94
N ARG A 102 -22.90 3.29 -8.27
CA ARG A 102 -23.50 2.02 -7.82
C ARG A 102 -23.27 1.68 -6.32
N ASN A 103 -22.81 2.65 -5.53
CA ASN A 103 -22.38 2.42 -4.14
C ASN A 103 -23.49 2.69 -3.10
N ALA A 104 -24.71 3.02 -3.54
CA ALA A 104 -25.85 3.22 -2.66
C ALA A 104 -26.54 1.90 -2.26
N GLU A 105 -26.57 0.90 -3.15
CA GLU A 105 -27.32 -0.34 -2.93
C GLU A 105 -26.66 -1.26 -1.88
N ASP A 106 -25.31 -1.35 -1.87
CA ASP A 106 -24.58 -2.10 -0.85
C ASP A 106 -24.69 -1.44 0.55
N ALA A 107 -24.70 -0.11 0.60
CA ALA A 107 -24.95 0.63 1.84
C ALA A 107 -26.41 0.42 2.33
N ALA A 108 -27.39 0.45 1.41
CA ALA A 108 -28.79 0.20 1.72
C ALA A 108 -29.03 -1.23 2.21
N LYS A 109 -28.40 -2.25 1.59
CA LYS A 109 -28.46 -3.65 2.05
C LYS A 109 -27.85 -3.82 3.44
N ALA A 110 -26.78 -3.11 3.76
CA ALA A 110 -26.19 -3.13 5.09
C ALA A 110 -27.10 -2.52 6.18
N THR A 111 -27.99 -1.58 5.83
CA THR A 111 -29.01 -1.03 6.74
C THR A 111 -30.33 -1.80 6.77
N ALA A 112 -30.71 -2.44 5.66
CA ALA A 112 -31.97 -3.21 5.56
C ALA A 112 -31.94 -4.49 6.41
N ALA A 113 -30.76 -5.09 6.61
CA ALA A 113 -30.55 -6.26 7.46
C ALA A 113 -30.67 -5.99 8.98
N THR A 114 -31.41 -4.96 9.39
CA THR A 114 -31.52 -4.49 10.78
C THR A 114 -32.93 -4.09 11.23
N SER A 115 -33.97 -4.36 10.43
CA SER A 115 -35.34 -3.93 10.74
C SER A 115 -36.42 -4.96 10.40
N GLU A 116 -36.27 -6.20 10.88
CA GLU A 116 -37.39 -7.15 10.98
C GLU A 116 -37.15 -8.15 12.12
N SER A 117 -37.82 -7.91 13.24
CA SER A 117 -37.93 -8.84 14.37
C SER A 117 -39.28 -8.61 15.05
N THR A 118 -40.37 -8.85 14.30
CA THR A 118 -41.71 -8.98 14.87
C THR A 118 -41.80 -10.26 15.69
N ASN A 119 -42.58 -10.21 16.78
CA ASN A 119 -42.83 -11.38 17.61
C ASN A 119 -43.97 -12.20 16.98
N ASP A 120 -43.63 -13.09 16.06
CA ASP A 120 -44.55 -14.11 15.57
C ASP A 120 -44.39 -15.36 16.43
N ALA A 121 -45.28 -15.49 17.42
CA ALA A 121 -45.42 -16.69 18.24
C ALA A 121 -46.34 -17.67 17.50
N ASP A 122 -45.76 -18.59 16.76
CA ASP A 122 -46.47 -19.70 16.14
C ASP A 122 -45.91 -21.05 16.62
N ALA A 123 -46.77 -22.04 16.77
CA ALA A 123 -46.46 -23.29 17.47
C ALA A 123 -46.58 -24.49 16.54
N ASN A 124 -45.53 -25.31 16.44
CA ASN A 124 -45.65 -26.75 16.21
C ASN A 124 -44.33 -27.53 16.37
N ALA A 125 -44.48 -28.76 16.87
CA ALA A 125 -43.64 -29.95 16.65
C ALA A 125 -42.11 -29.84 16.80
N ASP A 126 -41.63 -30.14 18.02
CA ASP A 126 -40.69 -31.23 18.32
C ASP A 126 -39.64 -31.59 17.24
N ASN A 127 -38.41 -31.15 17.46
CA ASN A 127 -37.21 -31.85 17.00
C ASN A 127 -36.05 -31.55 17.97
N ASP A 128 -35.93 -32.38 19.00
CA ASP A 128 -34.98 -32.22 20.11
C ASP A 128 -33.54 -32.58 19.72
N GLY A 129 -32.94 -31.71 18.89
CA GLY A 129 -31.50 -31.50 18.89
C GLY A 129 -31.15 -30.38 19.87
N GLU A 130 -30.30 -30.66 20.87
CA GLU A 130 -29.86 -29.68 21.87
C GLU A 130 -29.23 -28.44 21.21
N LYS A 131 -29.97 -27.33 21.19
CA LYS A 131 -29.49 -26.06 20.63
C LYS A 131 -28.51 -25.42 21.62
N GLU A 132 -27.22 -25.62 21.37
CA GLU A 132 -26.11 -25.02 22.13
C GLU A 132 -26.38 -23.55 22.46
N ALA A 133 -26.16 -23.18 23.73
CA ALA A 133 -26.48 -21.85 24.23
C ALA A 133 -25.75 -20.75 23.42
N LYS A 134 -26.52 -19.81 22.86
CA LYS A 134 -26.00 -18.81 21.92
C LYS A 134 -25.14 -17.74 22.61
N ILE A 135 -23.84 -18.02 22.76
CA ILE A 135 -22.84 -17.11 23.33
C ILE A 135 -22.78 -15.80 22.50
N PRO A 136 -22.81 -14.61 23.13
CA PRO A 136 -22.88 -13.34 22.41
C PRO A 136 -21.60 -13.01 21.63
N LYS A 137 -21.75 -12.71 20.34
CA LYS A 137 -20.65 -12.28 19.45
C LYS A 137 -20.42 -10.77 19.55
N ARG A 138 -19.15 -10.33 19.55
CA ARG A 138 -18.74 -8.91 19.55
C ARG A 138 -17.99 -8.57 18.26
N LYS A 139 -18.13 -7.33 17.78
CA LYS A 139 -17.36 -6.84 16.63
C LYS A 139 -15.95 -6.46 17.08
N VAL A 140 -14.94 -7.10 16.50
CA VAL A 140 -13.53 -6.89 16.85
C VAL A 140 -12.70 -6.52 15.64
N ALA A 141 -11.51 -5.98 15.91
CA ALA A 141 -10.37 -5.92 15.01
C ALA A 141 -9.28 -6.84 15.55
N LEU A 142 -8.89 -7.86 14.80
CA LEU A 142 -7.71 -8.69 15.06
C LEU A 142 -6.47 -7.99 14.50
N LEU A 143 -5.37 -8.03 15.25
CA LEU A 143 -4.05 -7.55 14.84
C LEU A 143 -3.18 -8.78 14.58
N MET A 144 -2.68 -8.95 13.36
CA MET A 144 -2.02 -10.20 12.93
C MET A 144 -0.81 -10.00 12.02
N GLY A 145 0.15 -10.91 12.09
CA GLY A 145 1.29 -11.05 11.19
C GLY A 145 1.24 -12.39 10.45
N TYR A 146 1.81 -12.45 9.25
CA TYR A 146 1.97 -13.67 8.47
C TYR A 146 3.12 -13.62 7.46
N CYS A 147 3.79 -14.76 7.27
CA CYS A 147 4.66 -14.99 6.12
C CYS A 147 3.83 -15.52 4.94
N GLY A 148 3.94 -14.86 3.78
CA GLY A 148 3.12 -15.16 2.60
C GLY A 148 3.60 -16.36 1.77
N THR A 149 4.82 -16.85 1.99
CA THR A 149 5.37 -18.03 1.29
C THR A 149 4.51 -19.26 1.55
N GLY A 150 4.14 -19.97 0.47
CA GLY A 150 3.19 -21.10 0.52
C GLY A 150 1.70 -20.72 0.54
N TYR A 151 1.34 -19.45 0.37
CA TYR A 151 -0.05 -18.98 0.33
C TYR A 151 -0.37 -18.19 -0.95
N GLN A 152 -1.56 -18.44 -1.51
CA GLN A 152 -2.12 -17.71 -2.66
C GLN A 152 -2.76 -16.36 -2.25
N GLY A 153 -2.14 -15.68 -1.27
CA GLY A 153 -2.53 -14.35 -0.79
C GLY A 153 -3.48 -14.36 0.41
N MET A 154 -3.96 -13.15 0.76
CA MET A 154 -4.76 -12.93 1.97
C MET A 154 -6.18 -13.50 1.87
N GLN A 155 -6.92 -13.12 0.83
CA GLN A 155 -8.36 -13.33 0.73
C GLN A 155 -8.68 -14.78 0.30
N VAL A 156 -9.72 -15.38 0.91
CA VAL A 156 -10.23 -16.70 0.48
C VAL A 156 -10.68 -16.68 -0.98
N ASN A 157 -10.13 -17.62 -1.76
CA ASN A 157 -10.58 -18.04 -3.08
C ASN A 157 -10.92 -19.56 -3.02
N PRO A 158 -11.75 -20.10 -3.93
CA PRO A 158 -11.97 -21.55 -4.03
C PRO A 158 -10.66 -22.32 -4.25
N ASN A 159 -10.56 -23.53 -3.68
CA ASN A 159 -9.42 -24.45 -3.79
C ASN A 159 -8.02 -23.91 -3.39
N ALA A 160 -7.93 -22.65 -2.93
CA ALA A 160 -6.68 -21.95 -2.68
C ALA A 160 -6.30 -21.92 -1.19
N LYS A 161 -5.06 -22.31 -0.87
CA LYS A 161 -4.51 -22.10 0.49
C LYS A 161 -4.26 -20.61 0.72
N THR A 162 -5.03 -20.01 1.63
CA THR A 162 -5.10 -18.55 1.84
C THR A 162 -5.07 -18.21 3.33
N ILE A 163 -4.55 -17.03 3.67
CA ILE A 163 -4.35 -16.62 5.08
C ILE A 163 -5.68 -16.50 5.82
N GLU A 164 -6.72 -15.95 5.18
CA GLU A 164 -8.07 -15.91 5.76
C GLU A 164 -8.69 -17.29 5.94
N GLY A 165 -8.33 -18.27 5.10
CA GLY A 165 -8.81 -19.65 5.20
C GLY A 165 -8.29 -20.34 6.46
N GLU A 166 -6.98 -20.33 6.69
CA GLU A 166 -6.39 -20.90 7.91
C GLU A 166 -6.80 -20.12 9.16
N LEU A 167 -6.87 -18.79 9.10
CA LEU A 167 -7.36 -17.98 10.23
C LEU A 167 -8.81 -18.32 10.59
N PHE A 168 -9.71 -18.40 9.61
CA PHE A 168 -11.12 -18.71 9.87
C PHE A 168 -11.29 -20.14 10.43
N LYS A 169 -10.57 -21.11 9.87
CA LYS A 169 -10.49 -22.50 10.37
C LYS A 169 -9.98 -22.57 11.81
N ALA A 170 -8.88 -21.88 12.13
CA ALA A 170 -8.34 -21.80 13.50
C ALA A 170 -9.32 -21.11 14.47
N MET A 171 -10.06 -20.10 14.02
CA MET A 171 -11.09 -19.43 14.82
C MET A 171 -12.34 -20.29 15.08
N VAL A 172 -12.71 -21.18 14.16
CA VAL A 172 -13.73 -22.21 14.41
C VAL A 172 -13.23 -23.22 15.45
N GLN A 173 -12.01 -23.75 15.27
CA GLN A 173 -11.41 -24.74 16.18
C GLN A 173 -11.22 -24.21 17.61
N ALA A 174 -10.85 -22.93 17.75
CA ALA A 174 -10.69 -22.26 19.05
C ALA A 174 -12.01 -21.81 19.71
N GLY A 175 -13.17 -22.03 19.08
CA GLY A 175 -14.48 -21.61 19.59
C GLY A 175 -14.79 -20.11 19.44
N ALA A 176 -13.96 -19.34 18.74
CA ALA A 176 -14.23 -17.92 18.43
C ALA A 176 -15.40 -17.75 17.44
N VAL A 177 -15.68 -18.79 16.63
CA VAL A 177 -16.81 -18.85 15.68
C VAL A 177 -17.66 -20.09 16.00
N SER A 178 -18.96 -19.88 16.23
CA SER A 178 -19.90 -20.98 16.52
C SER A 178 -20.20 -21.84 15.29
N LYS A 179 -20.53 -23.12 15.52
CA LYS A 179 -20.75 -24.16 14.49
C LYS A 179 -21.69 -23.72 13.36
N ASP A 180 -22.83 -23.10 13.67
CA ASP A 180 -23.81 -22.58 12.67
C ASP A 180 -23.26 -21.51 11.70
N ASN A 181 -22.02 -21.04 11.93
CA ASN A 181 -21.35 -19.99 11.20
C ASN A 181 -19.95 -20.41 10.70
N ALA A 182 -19.57 -21.68 10.87
CA ALA A 182 -18.28 -22.23 10.44
C ALA A 182 -18.22 -22.55 8.94
N ASP A 183 -19.37 -22.51 8.27
CA ASP A 183 -19.58 -22.81 6.84
C ASP A 183 -19.39 -21.58 5.93
N ASP A 184 -19.71 -20.37 6.39
CA ASP A 184 -19.59 -19.15 5.59
C ASP A 184 -18.97 -17.98 6.37
N ILE A 185 -17.76 -17.61 5.95
CA ILE A 185 -16.97 -16.45 6.40
C ILE A 185 -17.73 -15.10 6.31
N LYS A 186 -18.78 -15.00 5.49
CA LYS A 186 -19.65 -13.81 5.41
C LYS A 186 -20.57 -13.68 6.62
N LYS A 187 -20.99 -14.78 7.27
CA LYS A 187 -21.85 -14.77 8.47
C LYS A 187 -21.19 -14.04 9.65
N VAL A 188 -19.86 -14.15 9.78
CA VAL A 188 -19.06 -13.39 10.76
C VAL A 188 -18.65 -11.99 10.27
N SER A 189 -19.04 -11.60 9.05
CA SER A 189 -18.77 -10.28 8.45
C SER A 189 -17.28 -9.92 8.41
N MET A 190 -16.44 -10.85 7.95
CA MET A 190 -14.97 -10.74 7.95
C MET A 190 -14.42 -9.81 6.85
N MET A 191 -13.70 -8.77 7.27
CA MET A 191 -13.17 -7.71 6.40
C MET A 191 -11.74 -7.35 6.76
N ARG A 192 -10.80 -7.61 5.84
CA ARG A 192 -9.37 -7.25 5.90
C ARG A 192 -9.07 -5.78 5.53
N SER A 193 -8.05 -5.19 6.16
CA SER A 193 -7.58 -3.82 5.89
C SER A 193 -6.78 -3.66 4.60
N ALA A 194 -6.06 -4.73 4.24
CA ALA A 194 -5.28 -4.90 3.03
C ALA A 194 -5.44 -6.34 2.51
N ARG A 195 -5.54 -6.49 1.19
CA ARG A 195 -5.42 -7.78 0.50
C ARG A 195 -4.00 -7.85 -0.04
N THR A 196 -3.21 -8.82 0.42
CA THR A 196 -1.88 -9.10 -0.12
C THR A 196 -1.97 -10.16 -1.23
N ASP A 197 -1.11 -10.04 -2.24
CA ASP A 197 -1.04 -10.94 -3.41
C ASP A 197 -0.35 -12.28 -3.04
N LYS A 198 -0.29 -13.24 -3.97
CA LYS A 198 0.44 -14.52 -3.78
C LYS A 198 1.89 -14.28 -3.34
N GLY A 199 2.31 -14.94 -2.27
CA GLY A 199 3.63 -14.80 -1.65
C GLY A 199 3.85 -13.55 -0.79
N VAL A 200 2.99 -12.52 -0.83
CA VAL A 200 3.25 -11.23 -0.16
C VAL A 200 2.97 -11.30 1.35
N HIS A 201 3.99 -10.95 2.14
CA HIS A 201 4.01 -11.07 3.61
C HIS A 201 3.30 -9.89 4.32
N ALA A 202 3.09 -10.00 5.63
CA ALA A 202 2.69 -8.89 6.48
C ALA A 202 3.28 -9.00 7.90
N ALA A 203 4.00 -7.99 8.36
CA ALA A 203 4.34 -7.84 9.78
C ALA A 203 3.08 -7.47 10.59
N GLY A 204 2.21 -6.62 10.03
CA GLY A 204 0.93 -6.22 10.62
C GLY A 204 -0.16 -6.01 9.58
N ASN A 205 -1.23 -6.80 9.65
CA ASN A 205 -2.52 -6.57 8.98
C ASN A 205 -3.63 -6.53 10.04
N VAL A 206 -4.77 -5.91 9.71
CA VAL A 206 -5.97 -5.92 10.54
C VAL A 206 -7.12 -6.62 9.84
N VAL A 207 -7.79 -7.53 10.54
CA VAL A 207 -9.02 -8.19 10.10
C VAL A 207 -10.15 -7.91 11.08
N SER A 208 -11.26 -7.37 10.58
CA SER A 208 -12.45 -7.08 11.39
C SER A 208 -13.57 -8.09 11.17
N LEU A 209 -14.08 -8.70 12.24
CA LEU A 209 -15.17 -9.69 12.19
C LEU A 209 -15.99 -9.71 13.49
N LYS A 210 -17.08 -10.47 13.52
CA LYS A 210 -17.88 -10.77 14.71
C LYS A 210 -17.41 -12.12 15.28
N MET A 211 -16.81 -12.12 16.46
CA MET A 211 -16.36 -13.35 17.14
C MET A 211 -16.90 -13.43 18.58
N ILE A 212 -16.93 -14.64 19.13
CA ILE A 212 -17.11 -14.86 20.57
C ILE A 212 -15.81 -14.43 21.26
N VAL A 213 -15.91 -13.57 22.27
CA VAL A 213 -14.75 -13.04 23.02
C VAL A 213 -14.72 -13.48 24.48
N ASP A 214 -15.83 -14.01 24.97
CA ASP A 214 -16.03 -14.42 26.37
C ASP A 214 -15.48 -15.86 26.58
N VAL A 215 -14.28 -16.13 26.07
CA VAL A 215 -13.54 -17.40 26.14
C VAL A 215 -12.13 -17.10 26.65
N ASP A 216 -11.73 -17.74 27.75
CA ASP A 216 -10.42 -17.54 28.36
C ASP A 216 -9.28 -17.82 27.38
N ASP A 217 -8.29 -16.92 27.31
CA ASP A 217 -7.19 -16.94 26.35
C ASP A 217 -7.59 -17.32 24.90
N ILE A 218 -8.61 -16.63 24.36
CA ILE A 218 -9.03 -16.85 22.97
C ILE A 218 -7.90 -16.60 21.95
N ILE A 219 -6.95 -15.72 22.26
CA ILE A 219 -5.79 -15.45 21.39
C ILE A 219 -4.81 -16.61 21.40
N GLY A 220 -4.37 -17.11 22.56
CA GLY A 220 -3.51 -18.29 22.66
C GLY A 220 -4.14 -19.54 22.07
N LYS A 221 -5.46 -19.73 22.24
CA LYS A 221 -6.22 -20.83 21.60
C LYS A 221 -6.19 -20.75 20.09
N ILE A 222 -6.55 -19.60 19.48
CA ILE A 222 -6.45 -19.43 18.00
C ILE A 222 -5.00 -19.62 17.54
N ASN A 223 -4.03 -19.06 18.28
CA ASN A 223 -2.60 -19.17 18.01
C ASN A 223 -2.01 -20.59 18.18
N THR A 224 -2.74 -21.52 18.79
CA THR A 224 -2.40 -22.95 18.89
C THR A 224 -2.98 -23.75 17.71
N CYS A 225 -4.08 -23.28 17.12
CA CYS A 225 -4.67 -23.84 15.90
C CYS A 225 -4.05 -23.25 14.60
N LEU A 226 -3.24 -22.19 14.71
CA LEU A 226 -2.52 -21.56 13.59
C LEU A 226 -1.12 -22.16 13.38
N PRO A 227 -0.65 -22.33 12.12
CA PRO A 227 0.77 -22.57 11.84
C PRO A 227 1.65 -21.43 12.36
N GLU A 228 2.88 -21.71 12.82
CA GLU A 228 3.78 -20.71 13.40
C GLU A 228 3.95 -19.44 12.54
N GLN A 229 3.99 -19.60 11.22
CA GLN A 229 4.14 -18.49 10.26
C GLN A 229 2.91 -17.57 10.14
N ILE A 230 1.87 -17.76 10.95
CA ILE A 230 0.70 -16.89 11.09
C ILE A 230 0.46 -16.66 12.60
N ARG A 231 0.44 -15.39 13.03
CA ARG A 231 0.24 -15.02 14.44
C ARG A 231 -0.82 -13.95 14.60
N LEU A 232 -1.73 -14.15 15.54
CA LEU A 232 -2.47 -13.05 16.16
C LEU A 232 -1.61 -12.47 17.29
N PHE A 233 -1.37 -11.17 17.28
CA PHE A 233 -0.76 -10.45 18.41
C PHE A 233 -1.82 -10.13 19.47
N GLY A 234 -3.04 -9.78 19.02
CA GLY A 234 -4.16 -9.51 19.90
C GLY A 234 -5.42 -9.07 19.15
N TYR A 235 -6.36 -8.52 19.91
CA TYR A 235 -7.60 -7.96 19.35
C TYR A 235 -8.08 -6.74 20.13
N VAL A 236 -8.77 -5.85 19.43
CA VAL A 236 -9.46 -4.68 20.00
C VAL A 236 -10.97 -4.84 19.80
N ARG A 237 -11.78 -4.57 20.82
CA ARG A 237 -13.24 -4.48 20.70
C ARG A 237 -13.62 -3.16 20.02
N THR A 238 -14.40 -3.24 18.95
CA THR A 238 -14.71 -2.10 18.07
C THR A 238 -16.21 -1.84 17.99
N MET A 239 -16.59 -0.64 17.55
CA MET A 239 -18.00 -0.30 17.27
C MET A 239 -18.61 -1.28 16.26
N ASN A 240 -19.91 -1.57 16.39
CA ASN A 240 -20.59 -2.60 15.57
C ASN A 240 -20.48 -2.38 14.04
N SER A 241 -20.34 -1.13 13.61
CA SER A 241 -20.16 -0.70 12.21
C SER A 241 -18.71 -0.70 11.72
N PHE A 242 -17.73 -1.12 12.53
CA PHE A 242 -16.31 -1.10 12.16
C PHE A 242 -16.02 -2.04 10.98
N ASN A 243 -15.27 -1.53 10.00
CA ASN A 243 -14.87 -2.27 8.81
C ASN A 243 -13.43 -1.89 8.45
N ALA A 244 -12.49 -2.81 8.67
CA ALA A 244 -11.06 -2.55 8.52
C ALA A 244 -10.65 -2.13 7.10
N LYS A 245 -11.40 -2.53 6.06
CA LYS A 245 -11.15 -2.08 4.68
C LYS A 245 -11.47 -0.60 4.50
N VAL A 246 -12.60 -0.16 5.05
CA VAL A 246 -13.22 1.16 4.80
C VAL A 246 -12.66 2.24 5.73
N LEU A 247 -12.30 1.88 6.96
CA LEU A 247 -11.84 2.82 7.99
C LEU A 247 -10.31 2.91 8.12
N CYS A 248 -9.55 2.17 7.31
CA CYS A 248 -8.10 2.25 7.23
C CYS A 248 -7.67 3.43 6.34
N ASP A 249 -7.07 4.45 6.96
CA ASP A 249 -6.68 5.72 6.34
C ASP A 249 -5.53 5.57 5.32
N SER A 250 -4.55 4.74 5.65
CA SER A 250 -3.30 4.57 4.89
C SER A 250 -2.61 3.25 5.28
N ARG A 251 -1.65 2.81 4.47
CA ARG A 251 -0.86 1.60 4.72
C ARG A 251 0.62 1.93 4.56
N ILE A 252 1.45 1.39 5.43
CA ILE A 252 2.91 1.38 5.29
C ILE A 252 3.30 0.00 4.77
N TYR A 253 4.03 -0.03 3.67
CA TYR A 253 4.65 -1.23 3.11
C TYR A 253 6.16 -1.07 3.10
N GLU A 254 6.85 -2.18 3.15
CA GLU A 254 8.29 -2.27 3.00
C GLU A 254 8.61 -3.23 1.86
N TYR A 255 9.61 -2.90 1.04
CA TYR A 255 10.13 -3.78 0.00
C TYR A 255 11.63 -3.98 0.20
N LEU A 256 12.03 -5.20 0.58
CA LEU A 256 13.41 -5.59 0.81
C LEU A 256 14.01 -6.16 -0.48
N LEU A 257 15.15 -5.64 -0.94
CA LEU A 257 15.86 -6.13 -2.13
C LEU A 257 17.38 -6.14 -1.96
N PRO A 258 18.11 -7.05 -2.64
CA PRO A 258 19.56 -7.01 -2.67
C PRO A 258 20.05 -5.96 -3.66
N THR A 259 21.13 -5.24 -3.37
CA THR A 259 21.56 -4.10 -4.19
C THR A 259 22.11 -4.48 -5.56
N TYR A 260 22.53 -5.74 -5.75
CA TYR A 260 23.02 -6.24 -7.04
C TYR A 260 22.01 -6.10 -8.18
N VAL A 261 20.71 -5.90 -7.89
CA VAL A 261 19.70 -5.61 -8.93
C VAL A 261 20.01 -4.35 -9.73
N PHE A 262 20.76 -3.40 -9.16
CA PHE A 262 21.18 -2.15 -9.79
C PHE A 262 22.45 -2.28 -10.63
N LEU A 263 23.09 -3.46 -10.69
CA LEU A 263 24.18 -3.74 -11.63
C LEU A 263 23.75 -3.36 -13.06
N PRO A 264 24.57 -2.63 -13.85
CA PRO A 264 24.22 -2.30 -15.23
C PRO A 264 23.80 -3.52 -16.05
N ARG A 265 22.83 -3.34 -16.95
CA ARG A 265 22.40 -4.40 -17.87
C ARG A 265 23.63 -4.92 -18.62
N PRO A 266 23.93 -6.24 -18.59
CA PRO A 266 25.07 -6.77 -19.33
C PRO A 266 24.90 -6.48 -20.82
N ALA A 267 26.01 -6.21 -21.52
CA ALA A 267 25.99 -6.20 -22.98
C ALA A 267 25.52 -7.59 -23.44
N VAL A 268 24.45 -7.63 -24.22
CA VAL A 268 23.90 -8.90 -24.73
C VAL A 268 24.98 -9.54 -25.61
N PRO A 269 25.52 -10.72 -25.26
CA PRO A 269 26.44 -11.41 -26.14
C PRO A 269 25.68 -11.84 -27.39
N GLU A 270 26.28 -11.65 -28.56
CA GLU A 270 25.73 -12.08 -29.83
C GLU A 270 25.60 -13.62 -29.82
N ARG A 271 24.39 -14.14 -29.59
CA ARG A 271 24.13 -15.58 -29.43
C ARG A 271 24.31 -16.30 -30.77
N THR A 272 25.54 -16.71 -31.05
CA THR A 272 25.90 -17.57 -32.18
C THR A 272 25.46 -19.03 -32.00
N GLU A 273 25.12 -19.43 -30.77
CA GLU A 273 24.73 -20.79 -30.42
C GLU A 273 23.38 -20.83 -29.68
N ALA A 274 22.66 -21.94 -29.82
CA ALA A 274 21.40 -22.19 -29.14
C ALA A 274 21.60 -22.27 -27.61
N PRO A 275 20.59 -21.90 -26.79
CA PRO A 275 20.70 -21.93 -25.33
C PRO A 275 21.03 -23.34 -24.83
N THR A 276 22.28 -23.53 -24.40
CA THR A 276 22.76 -24.80 -23.88
C THR A 276 22.26 -25.01 -22.45
N THR A 277 21.79 -26.23 -22.15
CA THR A 277 21.22 -26.67 -20.86
C THR A 277 20.00 -25.88 -20.38
N THR A 278 18.82 -26.31 -20.85
CA THR A 278 17.57 -26.17 -20.08
C THR A 278 17.64 -27.01 -18.80
N VAL A 279 18.16 -26.43 -17.71
CA VAL A 279 17.96 -27.00 -16.37
C VAL A 279 16.58 -26.57 -15.88
N LEU A 280 15.56 -27.34 -16.23
CA LEU A 280 14.25 -27.26 -15.57
C LEU A 280 14.46 -27.63 -14.10
N ARG A 281 14.49 -26.61 -13.23
CA ARG A 281 14.48 -26.80 -11.78
C ARG A 281 13.14 -27.40 -11.37
N GLU A 282 13.11 -28.70 -11.09
CA GLU A 282 11.94 -29.39 -10.52
C GLU A 282 11.56 -28.80 -9.13
N ASP A 283 12.50 -28.13 -8.46
CA ASP A 283 12.34 -27.34 -7.24
C ASP A 283 11.80 -25.91 -7.45
N ALA A 284 11.61 -25.46 -8.69
CA ALA A 284 11.11 -24.11 -8.97
C ALA A 284 9.60 -24.00 -8.63
N PRO A 285 9.19 -23.11 -7.71
CA PRO A 285 7.81 -23.06 -7.25
C PRO A 285 6.84 -22.56 -8.33
N GLU A 286 5.59 -23.00 -8.18
CA GLU A 286 4.43 -22.67 -9.01
C GLU A 286 4.32 -21.17 -9.31
N GLY A 287 4.69 -20.75 -10.53
CA GLY A 287 4.70 -19.36 -10.98
C GLY A 287 6.07 -18.81 -11.39
N SER A 288 7.14 -19.61 -11.31
CA SER A 288 8.38 -19.33 -12.04
C SER A 288 8.14 -19.32 -13.56
N MET A 289 8.92 -18.50 -14.29
CA MET A 289 8.90 -18.51 -15.77
C MET A 289 10.07 -19.32 -16.37
N ALA A 290 10.62 -20.25 -15.57
CA ALA A 290 11.75 -21.13 -15.92
C ALA A 290 11.46 -22.13 -17.06
N TRP A 291 10.32 -22.00 -17.74
CA TRP A 291 9.90 -22.77 -18.92
C TRP A 291 10.17 -22.04 -20.25
N ASP A 292 10.51 -20.74 -20.26
CA ASP A 292 11.01 -20.08 -21.49
C ASP A 292 12.50 -20.43 -21.68
N GLN A 293 12.79 -21.24 -22.70
CA GLN A 293 14.11 -21.82 -22.99
C GLN A 293 15.22 -20.79 -23.27
N ASN A 294 14.88 -19.50 -23.38
CA ASN A 294 15.83 -18.45 -23.73
C ASN A 294 16.45 -17.73 -22.53
N VAL A 295 15.90 -17.90 -21.32
CA VAL A 295 16.36 -17.20 -20.10
C VAL A 295 17.70 -17.77 -19.62
N HIS A 296 18.67 -16.89 -19.34
CA HIS A 296 19.94 -17.30 -18.72
C HIS A 296 19.74 -17.61 -17.24
N ILE A 297 20.13 -18.79 -16.78
CA ILE A 297 20.16 -19.15 -15.36
C ILE A 297 21.57 -18.91 -14.86
N SER A 298 21.75 -17.94 -13.96
CA SER A 298 23.09 -17.59 -13.47
C SER A 298 23.74 -18.73 -12.69
N THR A 299 25.03 -18.98 -12.94
CA THR A 299 25.78 -20.02 -12.22
C THR A 299 26.00 -19.64 -10.74
N PRO A 300 26.35 -20.60 -9.86
CA PRO A 300 26.72 -20.31 -8.48
C PRO A 300 27.88 -19.29 -8.37
N GLU A 301 28.83 -19.34 -9.31
CA GLU A 301 29.98 -18.43 -9.40
C GLU A 301 29.55 -17.03 -9.86
N GLU A 302 28.71 -16.94 -10.89
CA GLU A 302 28.13 -15.66 -11.34
C GLU A 302 27.31 -14.98 -10.22
N MET A 303 26.53 -15.76 -9.47
CA MET A 303 25.78 -15.26 -8.32
C MET A 303 26.70 -14.89 -7.14
N ALA A 304 27.78 -15.63 -6.91
CA ALA A 304 28.79 -15.27 -5.92
C ALA A 304 29.51 -13.96 -6.28
N GLU A 305 29.71 -13.66 -7.56
CA GLU A 305 30.24 -12.36 -8.02
C GLU A 305 29.20 -11.25 -7.87
N LYS A 306 27.97 -11.44 -8.37
CA LYS A 306 26.87 -10.47 -8.25
C LYS A 306 26.63 -10.05 -6.79
N ARG A 307 26.66 -10.99 -5.85
CA ARG A 307 26.48 -10.73 -4.40
C ARG A 307 27.62 -9.91 -3.77
N LYS A 308 28.78 -9.74 -4.41
CA LYS A 308 29.85 -8.82 -3.97
C LYS A 308 29.58 -7.36 -4.30
N TYR A 309 28.66 -7.06 -5.22
CA TYR A 309 28.33 -5.68 -5.60
C TYR A 309 27.91 -4.86 -4.37
N ARG A 310 28.40 -3.62 -4.31
CA ARG A 310 28.01 -2.61 -3.33
C ARG A 310 27.53 -1.37 -4.09
N ILE A 311 26.40 -0.80 -3.68
CA ILE A 311 25.85 0.39 -4.33
C ILE A 311 26.67 1.63 -3.95
N ASP A 312 27.15 2.36 -4.95
CA ASP A 312 27.85 3.62 -4.74
C ASP A 312 26.89 4.75 -4.34
N GLU A 313 27.41 5.80 -3.71
CA GLU A 313 26.61 6.92 -3.21
C GLU A 313 25.83 7.66 -4.32
N ALA A 314 26.35 7.74 -5.54
CA ALA A 314 25.69 8.43 -6.65
C ALA A 314 24.54 7.58 -7.23
N THR A 315 24.72 6.27 -7.35
CA THR A 315 23.64 5.34 -7.71
C THR A 315 22.58 5.28 -6.62
N LEU A 316 22.97 5.25 -5.34
CA LEU A 316 22.04 5.32 -4.21
C LEU A 316 21.26 6.65 -4.18
N ALA A 317 21.90 7.77 -4.54
CA ALA A 317 21.23 9.06 -4.70
C ALA A 317 20.22 9.06 -5.86
N LYS A 318 20.57 8.52 -7.04
CA LYS A 318 19.63 8.32 -8.15
C LYS A 318 18.41 7.48 -7.72
N VAL A 319 18.64 6.39 -6.99
CA VAL A 319 17.58 5.51 -6.45
C VAL A 319 16.68 6.27 -5.46
N ARG A 320 17.26 7.03 -4.53
CA ARG A 320 16.54 7.86 -3.54
C ARG A 320 15.66 8.92 -4.21
N GLU A 321 16.21 9.67 -5.15
CA GLU A 321 15.47 10.69 -5.93
C GLU A 321 14.33 10.04 -6.75
N GLY A 322 14.61 8.92 -7.42
CA GLY A 322 13.62 8.23 -8.26
C GLY A 322 12.43 7.68 -7.48
N PHE A 323 12.66 7.23 -6.25
CA PHE A 323 11.58 6.85 -5.34
C PHE A 323 10.86 8.06 -4.73
N ALA A 324 11.58 9.12 -4.35
CA ALA A 324 10.98 10.37 -3.88
C ALA A 324 10.07 11.03 -4.94
N ALA A 325 10.42 10.90 -6.23
CA ALA A 325 9.62 11.39 -7.35
C ALA A 325 8.19 10.82 -7.42
N TYR A 326 7.90 9.69 -6.74
CA TYR A 326 6.54 9.16 -6.59
C TYR A 326 5.65 9.90 -5.57
N CYS A 327 6.21 10.72 -4.67
CA CYS A 327 5.46 11.38 -3.60
C CYS A 327 4.44 12.41 -4.13
N GLY A 328 3.34 12.60 -3.38
CA GLY A 328 2.20 13.42 -3.78
C GLY A 328 1.09 12.65 -4.52
N THR A 329 0.15 13.38 -5.10
CA THR A 329 -1.01 12.80 -5.81
C THR A 329 -0.72 12.70 -7.31
N LYS A 330 -0.74 11.48 -7.88
CA LYS A 330 -0.45 11.22 -9.31
C LYS A 330 -1.33 10.14 -9.92
N ASN A 331 -1.32 10.02 -11.24
CA ASN A 331 -2.13 9.07 -12.00
C ASN A 331 -1.38 7.75 -12.28
N PHE A 332 -1.47 6.80 -11.34
CA PHE A 332 -0.73 5.54 -11.36
C PHE A 332 -1.29 4.46 -12.34
N HIS A 333 -1.99 4.86 -13.40
CA HIS A 333 -2.67 3.94 -14.33
C HIS A 333 -1.74 2.96 -15.10
N ASN A 334 -0.46 3.30 -15.31
CA ASN A 334 0.56 2.39 -15.87
C ASN A 334 1.10 1.38 -14.84
N PHE A 335 1.02 1.73 -13.56
CA PHE A 335 1.49 0.93 -12.43
C PHE A 335 0.48 -0.14 -11.99
N THR A 336 -0.53 -0.46 -12.80
CA THR A 336 -1.51 -1.53 -12.54
C THR A 336 -2.01 -2.12 -13.87
N ILE A 337 -2.64 -3.29 -13.80
CA ILE A 337 -3.33 -3.94 -14.93
C ILE A 337 -4.77 -3.44 -15.06
N GLY A 338 -5.40 -3.66 -16.22
CA GLY A 338 -6.84 -3.41 -16.43
C GLY A 338 -7.34 -1.97 -16.20
N LYS A 339 -6.46 -0.96 -16.34
CA LYS A 339 -6.77 0.44 -16.05
C LYS A 339 -6.31 1.43 -17.12
N ASN A 340 -7.15 2.44 -17.34
CA ASN A 340 -7.02 3.50 -18.34
C ASN A 340 -6.78 4.87 -17.67
N PHE A 341 -5.95 5.72 -18.29
CA PHE A 341 -5.57 7.06 -17.81
C PHE A 341 -6.75 7.93 -17.37
N LYS A 342 -7.90 7.85 -18.05
CA LYS A 342 -9.09 8.69 -17.76
C LYS A 342 -9.84 8.30 -16.47
N GLU A 343 -9.49 7.19 -15.83
CA GLU A 343 -10.18 6.74 -14.62
C GLU A 343 -9.72 7.51 -13.37
N LYS A 344 -10.66 8.20 -12.70
CA LYS A 344 -10.41 8.83 -11.39
C LYS A 344 -9.91 7.81 -10.35
N THR A 345 -10.25 6.53 -10.50
CA THR A 345 -9.76 5.44 -9.63
C THR A 345 -8.29 5.10 -9.80
N CYS A 346 -7.53 5.77 -10.69
CA CYS A 346 -6.08 5.63 -10.83
C CYS A 346 -5.28 6.72 -10.11
N GLN A 347 -5.93 7.79 -9.63
CA GLN A 347 -5.29 8.80 -8.79
C GLN A 347 -4.93 8.20 -7.42
N ARG A 348 -3.66 8.25 -7.02
CA ARG A 348 -3.20 7.79 -5.69
C ARG A 348 -2.27 8.82 -5.07
N PHE A 349 -2.33 8.87 -3.74
CA PHE A 349 -1.52 9.74 -2.90
C PHE A 349 -0.48 8.90 -2.14
N ILE A 350 0.80 9.10 -2.51
CA ILE A 350 1.96 8.59 -1.78
C ILE A 350 2.38 9.69 -0.81
N MET A 351 2.42 9.36 0.49
CA MET A 351 2.73 10.29 1.58
C MET A 351 4.24 10.45 1.73
N THR A 352 4.95 9.32 1.81
CA THR A 352 6.42 9.25 1.82
C THR A 352 6.89 8.01 1.07
N PHE A 353 8.12 8.05 0.56
CA PHE A 353 8.84 6.89 0.05
C PHE A 353 10.31 7.04 0.46
N ASN A 354 10.75 6.22 1.42
CA ASN A 354 12.08 6.28 2.02
C ASN A 354 12.91 5.07 1.57
N VAL A 355 14.21 5.27 1.39
CA VAL A 355 15.19 4.23 1.06
C VAL A 355 16.22 4.22 2.18
N SER A 356 16.44 3.08 2.84
CA SER A 356 17.44 2.93 3.89
C SER A 356 18.86 3.22 3.37
N ASP A 357 19.84 3.30 4.26
CA ASP A 357 21.23 3.05 3.87
C ASP A 357 21.42 1.54 3.57
N PRO A 358 22.46 1.14 2.82
CA PRO A 358 22.70 -0.26 2.49
C PRO A 358 23.10 -1.06 3.72
N LYS A 359 22.54 -2.26 3.91
CA LYS A 359 22.91 -3.17 5.00
C LYS A 359 23.52 -4.47 4.48
N MET A 360 24.63 -4.87 5.08
CA MET A 360 25.24 -6.19 4.86
C MET A 360 24.48 -7.30 5.60
N ILE A 361 24.06 -8.34 4.87
CA ILE A 361 23.41 -9.53 5.44
C ILE A 361 23.89 -10.77 4.68
N GLN A 362 24.54 -11.70 5.40
CA GLN A 362 25.06 -12.98 4.88
C GLN A 362 25.91 -12.85 3.59
N GLY A 363 26.76 -11.82 3.53
CA GLY A 363 27.67 -11.56 2.39
C GLY A 363 27.07 -10.76 1.23
N THR A 364 25.75 -10.64 1.17
CA THR A 364 25.01 -9.80 0.21
C THR A 364 24.66 -8.44 0.85
N GLU A 365 24.64 -7.38 0.05
CA GLU A 365 24.16 -6.06 0.49
C GLU A 365 22.68 -5.86 0.10
N TRP A 366 21.90 -5.23 0.99
CA TRP A 366 20.45 -5.08 0.88
C TRP A 366 19.99 -3.64 1.13
N LEU A 367 18.84 -3.27 0.55
CA LEU A 367 18.14 -2.02 0.82
C LEU A 367 16.68 -2.29 1.23
N SER A 368 16.20 -1.52 2.21
CA SER A 368 14.80 -1.47 2.62
C SER A 368 14.12 -0.24 2.02
N LEU A 369 13.05 -0.48 1.25
CA LEU A 369 12.23 0.53 0.58
C LEU A 369 10.90 0.70 1.32
N LYS A 370 10.78 1.72 2.18
CA LYS A 370 9.58 1.94 3.01
C LYS A 370 8.66 2.99 2.38
N VAL A 371 7.46 2.58 1.97
CA VAL A 371 6.47 3.45 1.31
C VAL A 371 5.20 3.59 2.14
N HIS A 372 4.82 4.83 2.44
CA HIS A 372 3.56 5.16 3.11
C HIS A 372 2.59 5.76 2.10
N GLY A 373 1.44 5.13 1.90
CA GLY A 373 0.43 5.58 0.93
C GLY A 373 -0.99 5.45 1.46
N GLN A 374 -1.88 6.33 1.01
CA GLN A 374 -3.30 6.31 1.41
C GLN A 374 -3.99 5.00 0.98
N SER A 375 -3.72 4.59 -0.25
CA SER A 375 -4.14 3.32 -0.81
C SER A 375 -3.23 2.93 -1.98
N PHE A 376 -3.27 1.67 -2.40
CA PHE A 376 -2.50 1.14 -3.51
C PHE A 376 -3.42 0.36 -4.46
N MET A 377 -3.02 0.22 -5.71
CA MET A 377 -3.64 -0.66 -6.71
C MET A 377 -2.91 -1.99 -6.79
N LEU A 378 -3.54 -2.97 -7.44
CA LEU A 378 -2.94 -4.28 -7.73
C LEU A 378 -1.59 -4.09 -8.44
N HIS A 379 -0.56 -4.79 -7.97
CA HIS A 379 0.84 -4.68 -8.43
C HIS A 379 1.51 -3.30 -8.30
N GLN A 380 0.87 -2.26 -7.72
CA GLN A 380 1.39 -0.88 -7.80
C GLN A 380 2.80 -0.71 -7.25
N ILE A 381 3.07 -1.16 -6.02
CA ILE A 381 4.40 -1.02 -5.40
C ILE A 381 5.44 -1.82 -6.20
N ARG A 382 5.10 -3.04 -6.63
CA ARG A 382 5.97 -3.92 -7.44
C ARG A 382 6.33 -3.30 -8.80
N LYS A 383 5.40 -2.57 -9.42
CA LYS A 383 5.65 -1.80 -10.65
C LYS A 383 6.44 -0.51 -10.40
N MET A 384 6.21 0.17 -9.28
CA MET A 384 7.01 1.35 -8.89
C MET A 384 8.48 0.98 -8.65
N VAL A 385 8.73 -0.13 -7.97
CA VAL A 385 10.07 -0.69 -7.73
C VAL A 385 10.70 -1.19 -9.03
N GLY A 386 9.97 -1.98 -9.83
CA GLY A 386 10.49 -2.53 -11.09
C GLY A 386 10.91 -1.46 -12.10
N LEU A 387 10.20 -0.33 -12.18
CA LEU A 387 10.61 0.80 -13.01
C LEU A 387 11.96 1.40 -12.56
N ILE A 388 12.13 1.70 -11.26
CA ILE A 388 13.37 2.31 -10.76
C ILE A 388 14.56 1.37 -10.91
N ILE A 389 14.40 0.07 -10.63
CA ILE A 389 15.46 -0.94 -10.89
C ILE A 389 15.91 -0.86 -12.35
N MET A 390 14.98 -0.97 -13.30
CA MET A 390 15.36 -1.02 -14.71
C MET A 390 15.87 0.31 -15.26
N MET A 391 15.38 1.45 -14.75
CA MET A 391 15.91 2.77 -15.11
C MET A 391 17.38 2.94 -14.69
N ILE A 392 17.76 2.46 -13.50
CA ILE A 392 19.15 2.49 -13.04
C ILE A 392 20.03 1.55 -13.87
N ARG A 393 19.58 0.31 -14.13
CA ARG A 393 20.30 -0.69 -14.95
C ARG A 393 20.62 -0.21 -16.38
N THR A 394 19.82 0.71 -16.92
CA THR A 394 19.92 1.23 -18.29
C THR A 394 20.47 2.67 -18.36
N ASP A 395 20.75 3.29 -17.22
CA ASP A 395 21.05 4.73 -17.07
C ASP A 395 20.00 5.66 -17.72
N THR A 396 18.72 5.28 -17.61
CA THR A 396 17.58 6.04 -18.12
C THR A 396 17.34 7.30 -17.26
N PRO A 397 17.32 8.52 -17.83
CA PRO A 397 17.12 9.76 -17.07
C PRO A 397 15.78 9.85 -16.33
N GLN A 398 15.80 10.37 -15.09
CA GLN A 398 14.63 10.44 -14.19
C GLN A 398 13.44 11.25 -14.73
N LYS A 399 13.65 12.12 -15.74
CA LYS A 399 12.56 12.84 -16.43
C LYS A 399 11.51 11.91 -17.06
N LEU A 400 11.82 10.63 -17.29
CA LEU A 400 10.85 9.61 -17.69
C LEU A 400 9.73 9.42 -16.65
N ILE A 401 10.03 9.52 -15.34
CA ILE A 401 9.07 9.22 -14.27
C ILE A 401 7.80 10.11 -14.40
N PRO A 402 7.91 11.45 -14.54
CA PRO A 402 6.78 12.32 -14.92
C PRO A 402 5.96 11.86 -16.14
N GLU A 403 6.60 11.35 -17.20
CA GLU A 403 5.92 10.90 -18.42
C GLU A 403 5.04 9.67 -18.16
N THR A 404 5.45 8.78 -17.26
CA THR A 404 4.68 7.56 -16.91
C THR A 404 3.30 7.85 -16.28
N PHE A 405 3.07 9.06 -15.79
CA PHE A 405 1.77 9.51 -15.25
C PHE A 405 0.90 10.24 -16.29
N LYS A 406 1.38 10.48 -17.52
CA LYS A 406 0.62 11.12 -18.60
C LYS A 406 -0.27 10.11 -19.34
N ALA A 407 -0.83 10.48 -20.49
CA ALA A 407 -1.84 9.67 -21.19
C ALA A 407 -1.30 8.43 -21.94
N ASN A 408 0.02 8.32 -22.12
CA ASN A 408 0.63 7.19 -22.84
C ASN A 408 0.54 5.91 -22.00
N LYS A 409 -0.12 4.88 -22.53
CA LYS A 409 -0.14 3.56 -21.91
C LYS A 409 1.14 2.82 -22.27
N ILE A 410 1.91 2.41 -21.26
CA ILE A 410 3.16 1.65 -21.41
C ILE A 410 3.17 0.42 -20.49
N ASN A 411 3.92 -0.61 -20.85
CA ASN A 411 4.17 -1.73 -19.95
C ASN A 411 5.20 -1.30 -18.90
N ILE A 412 5.04 -1.74 -17.65
CA ILE A 412 5.97 -1.43 -16.54
C ILE A 412 6.40 -2.76 -15.91
N PRO A 413 7.71 -3.03 -15.73
CA PRO A 413 8.21 -4.25 -15.10
C PRO A 413 7.57 -4.53 -13.71
N LYS A 414 7.09 -5.76 -13.49
CA LYS A 414 6.47 -6.22 -12.23
C LYS A 414 7.53 -6.92 -11.38
N ALA A 415 8.18 -6.21 -10.45
CA ALA A 415 9.19 -6.79 -9.54
C ALA A 415 8.66 -8.02 -8.76
N PRO A 416 9.51 -8.91 -8.22
CA PRO A 416 9.08 -10.09 -7.45
C PRO A 416 8.13 -9.76 -6.29
N SER A 417 7.29 -10.71 -5.86
CA SER A 417 6.47 -10.56 -4.65
C SER A 417 7.27 -10.73 -3.37
N LEU A 418 8.35 -11.53 -3.40
CA LEU A 418 9.15 -11.94 -2.24
C LEU A 418 9.55 -10.76 -1.36
N GLY A 419 10.17 -9.72 -1.93
CA GLY A 419 10.62 -8.56 -1.17
C GLY A 419 9.49 -7.76 -0.48
N LEU A 420 8.23 -7.90 -0.89
CA LEU A 420 7.13 -7.05 -0.43
C LEU A 420 6.48 -7.59 0.86
N LEU A 421 6.47 -6.74 1.89
CA LEU A 421 5.71 -6.97 3.13
C LEU A 421 4.83 -5.75 3.50
N LEU A 422 3.62 -6.01 3.99
CA LEU A 422 2.82 -4.98 4.66
C LEU A 422 3.38 -4.77 6.08
N GLU A 423 3.84 -3.55 6.40
CA GLU A 423 4.37 -3.26 7.73
C GLU A 423 3.22 -3.03 8.73
N ARG A 424 2.35 -2.04 8.46
CA ARG A 424 1.11 -1.82 9.25
C ARG A 424 0.07 -0.96 8.51
N PRO A 425 -1.24 -1.25 8.63
CA PRO A 425 -2.32 -0.32 8.30
C PRO A 425 -2.51 0.74 9.39
N MET A 426 -2.93 1.95 9.01
CA MET A 426 -3.11 3.08 9.92
C MET A 426 -4.59 3.45 10.08
N PHE A 427 -5.02 3.70 11.33
CA PHE A 427 -6.41 3.99 11.71
C PHE A 427 -6.58 5.35 12.43
N LYS A 428 -5.68 6.31 12.19
CA LYS A 428 -5.63 7.62 12.90
C LYS A 428 -6.97 8.38 12.93
N THR A 429 -7.78 8.32 11.87
CA THR A 429 -9.11 8.97 11.83
C THR A 429 -10.17 8.17 12.59
N TYR A 430 -10.05 6.84 12.63
CA TYR A 430 -10.92 6.00 13.45
C TYR A 430 -10.61 6.18 14.94
N ASN A 431 -9.34 6.09 15.35
CA ASN A 431 -8.91 6.20 16.74
C ASN A 431 -9.34 7.57 17.33
N ARG A 432 -9.11 8.67 16.60
CA ARG A 432 -9.59 10.02 16.99
C ARG A 432 -11.12 10.13 17.12
N LYS A 433 -11.91 9.34 16.39
CA LYS A 433 -13.38 9.34 16.47
C LYS A 433 -13.92 8.50 17.64
N VAL A 434 -13.21 7.47 18.09
CA VAL A 434 -13.71 6.53 19.12
C VAL A 434 -13.06 6.68 20.49
N ALA A 435 -12.01 7.48 20.64
CA ALA A 435 -11.19 7.62 21.85
C ALA A 435 -11.96 7.77 23.18
N ALA A 436 -13.16 8.38 23.18
CA ALA A 436 -14.01 8.53 24.37
C ALA A 436 -14.89 7.30 24.70
N THR A 437 -14.83 6.23 23.92
CA THR A 437 -15.80 5.10 23.96
C THR A 437 -15.21 3.72 23.71
N HIS A 438 -14.08 3.62 23.00
CA HIS A 438 -13.39 2.38 22.66
C HIS A 438 -11.88 2.58 22.79
N GLN A 439 -11.15 1.50 23.06
CA GLN A 439 -9.71 1.48 22.93
C GLN A 439 -9.32 1.82 21.47
N PRO A 440 -8.22 2.57 21.24
CA PRO A 440 -7.73 2.84 19.91
C PRO A 440 -7.18 1.57 19.26
N LEU A 441 -7.22 1.53 17.92
CA LEU A 441 -6.68 0.43 17.14
C LEU A 441 -5.28 0.81 16.66
N ASP A 442 -4.28 0.49 17.48
CA ASP A 442 -2.86 0.74 17.24
C ASP A 442 -2.01 -0.50 17.55
N PHE A 443 -0.85 -0.60 16.92
CA PHE A 443 0.06 -1.75 17.02
C PHE A 443 1.15 -1.59 18.10
N GLU A 444 1.31 -0.39 18.67
CA GLU A 444 2.34 -0.06 19.67
C GLU A 444 2.43 -1.05 20.85
N PRO A 445 1.33 -1.60 21.40
CA PRO A 445 1.41 -2.58 22.50
C PRO A 445 2.05 -3.93 22.11
N TYR A 446 2.23 -4.19 20.82
CA TYR A 446 2.70 -5.46 20.24
C TYR A 446 3.98 -5.31 19.43
N GLU A 447 4.64 -4.14 19.47
CA GLU A 447 5.72 -3.81 18.54
C GLU A 447 6.92 -4.78 18.68
N LYS A 448 7.22 -5.22 19.90
CA LYS A 448 8.30 -6.19 20.16
C LYS A 448 7.99 -7.58 19.61
N GLU A 449 6.74 -8.03 19.74
CA GLU A 449 6.23 -9.28 19.21
C GLU A 449 6.15 -9.24 17.68
N MET A 450 5.77 -8.10 17.12
CA MET A 450 5.76 -7.86 15.67
C MET A 450 7.17 -7.89 15.08
N ASP A 451 8.14 -7.21 15.70
CA ASP A 451 9.50 -7.14 15.17
C ASP A 451 10.20 -8.50 15.30
N ALA A 452 10.04 -9.21 16.42
CA ALA A 452 10.53 -10.58 16.57
C ALA A 452 9.87 -11.56 15.57
N PHE A 453 8.58 -11.39 15.27
CA PHE A 453 7.90 -12.17 14.23
C PHE A 453 8.39 -11.82 12.82
N LYS A 454 8.59 -10.52 12.54
CA LYS A 454 9.08 -9.99 11.27
C LYS A 454 10.50 -10.47 10.98
N GLU A 455 11.37 -10.46 11.98
CA GLU A 455 12.74 -10.98 11.90
C GLU A 455 12.72 -12.49 11.59
N LYS A 456 12.15 -13.32 12.47
CA LYS A 456 12.17 -14.78 12.37
C LYS A 456 11.40 -15.36 11.17
N TYR A 457 10.24 -14.81 10.80
CA TYR A 457 9.36 -15.43 9.80
C TYR A 457 9.25 -14.66 8.48
N ILE A 458 9.67 -13.39 8.41
CA ILE A 458 9.59 -12.58 7.18
C ILE A 458 10.98 -12.28 6.63
N TYR A 459 11.85 -11.61 7.39
CA TYR A 459 13.20 -11.26 6.92
C TYR A 459 14.06 -12.51 6.70
N GLU A 460 14.17 -13.42 7.69
CA GLU A 460 14.89 -14.69 7.50
C GLU A 460 14.34 -15.50 6.32
N GLY A 461 13.01 -15.50 6.12
CA GLY A 461 12.36 -16.16 4.98
C GLY A 461 12.72 -15.54 3.63
N ILE A 462 12.66 -14.20 3.51
CA ILE A 462 13.04 -13.46 2.29
C ILE A 462 14.52 -13.67 1.94
N ILE A 463 15.40 -13.58 2.94
CA ILE A 463 16.84 -13.76 2.77
C ILE A 463 17.15 -15.22 2.38
N HIS A 464 16.53 -16.20 3.03
CA HIS A 464 16.73 -17.61 2.71
C HIS A 464 16.22 -17.99 1.31
N GLU A 465 15.00 -17.56 0.93
CA GLU A 465 14.46 -17.86 -0.41
C GLU A 465 15.31 -17.20 -1.50
N GLU A 466 15.74 -15.94 -1.32
CA GLU A 466 16.62 -15.27 -2.28
C GLU A 466 18.00 -15.94 -2.38
N LEU A 467 18.65 -16.24 -1.26
CA LEU A 467 20.00 -16.85 -1.28
C LEU A 467 20.01 -18.29 -1.83
N THR A 468 18.86 -18.97 -1.82
CA THR A 468 18.69 -20.34 -2.32
C THR A 468 18.26 -20.39 -3.80
N PHE A 469 17.29 -19.54 -4.18
CA PHE A 469 16.64 -19.60 -5.49
C PHE A 469 16.98 -18.46 -6.45
N ASN A 470 17.59 -17.37 -5.97
CA ASN A 470 17.96 -16.17 -6.74
C ASN A 470 16.75 -15.50 -7.45
N ARG A 471 15.63 -15.29 -6.74
CA ARG A 471 14.39 -14.72 -7.29
C ARG A 471 14.58 -13.34 -7.92
N PHE A 472 15.46 -12.53 -7.34
CA PHE A 472 15.78 -11.22 -7.89
C PHE A 472 16.62 -11.32 -9.17
N ASP A 473 17.49 -12.32 -9.30
CA ASP A 473 18.24 -12.57 -10.54
C ASP A 473 17.38 -13.20 -11.64
N GLU A 474 16.58 -14.22 -11.30
CA GLU A 474 15.59 -14.86 -12.19
C GLU A 474 14.74 -13.79 -12.90
N TYR A 475 14.20 -12.84 -12.12
CA TYR A 475 13.45 -11.68 -12.62
C TYR A 475 14.24 -10.80 -13.60
N LEU A 476 15.52 -10.53 -13.32
CA LEU A 476 16.34 -9.67 -14.19
C LEU A 476 16.71 -10.38 -15.50
N GLN A 477 17.05 -11.67 -15.44
CA GLN A 477 17.38 -12.47 -16.61
C GLN A 477 16.16 -12.62 -17.55
N ILE A 478 14.95 -12.75 -17.00
CA ILE A 478 13.69 -12.72 -17.77
C ILE A 478 13.52 -11.36 -18.47
N LEU A 479 13.76 -10.23 -17.79
CA LEU A 479 13.61 -8.91 -18.40
C LEU A 479 14.69 -8.63 -19.46
N ASP A 480 15.94 -9.00 -19.18
CA ASP A 480 17.07 -8.75 -20.07
C ASP A 480 17.05 -9.66 -21.31
N GLY A 481 16.53 -10.89 -21.20
CA GLY A 481 16.32 -11.80 -22.34
C GLY A 481 15.07 -11.51 -23.19
N HIS A 482 14.16 -10.65 -22.72
CA HIS A 482 12.86 -10.39 -23.37
C HIS A 482 12.47 -8.90 -23.47
N ALA A 483 13.44 -7.98 -23.36
CA ALA A 483 13.17 -6.54 -23.34
C ALA A 483 12.33 -6.03 -24.53
N GLU A 484 12.54 -6.61 -25.72
CA GLU A 484 11.79 -6.33 -26.95
C GLU A 484 10.37 -6.92 -26.91
N LYS A 485 10.25 -8.21 -26.54
CA LYS A 485 8.98 -8.94 -26.34
C LYS A 485 8.03 -8.25 -25.36
N TYR A 486 8.56 -7.57 -24.34
CA TYR A 486 7.78 -6.81 -23.36
C TYR A 486 7.64 -5.30 -23.68
N ASN A 487 8.20 -4.85 -24.81
CA ASN A 487 8.09 -3.51 -25.36
C ASN A 487 8.63 -2.39 -24.42
N PHE A 488 9.83 -2.60 -23.87
CA PHE A 488 10.47 -1.66 -22.94
C PHE A 488 11.39 -0.62 -23.61
N GLY A 489 11.19 -0.30 -24.90
CA GLY A 489 12.01 0.65 -25.67
C GLY A 489 12.10 2.08 -25.09
N TYR A 490 11.25 2.42 -24.12
CA TYR A 490 11.30 3.68 -23.37
C TYR A 490 12.41 3.74 -22.29
N LEU A 491 13.05 2.60 -21.96
CA LEU A 491 14.20 2.53 -21.04
C LEU A 491 15.50 2.87 -21.78
N ASN A 492 15.58 4.10 -22.26
CA ASN A 492 16.64 4.61 -23.12
C ASN A 492 17.37 5.80 -22.50
N LYS A 493 18.58 6.08 -22.99
CA LYS A 493 19.44 7.17 -22.49
C LYS A 493 18.84 8.56 -22.73
N GLU A 494 17.92 8.66 -23.68
CA GLU A 494 17.18 9.86 -24.03
C GLU A 494 16.10 10.15 -22.99
N GLY A 495 15.63 9.16 -22.22
CA GLY A 495 14.53 9.28 -21.25
C GLY A 495 13.20 9.67 -21.91
N ILE A 496 12.91 9.12 -23.09
CA ILE A 496 11.73 9.41 -23.92
C ILE A 496 10.92 8.13 -24.12
N ILE A 497 9.58 8.24 -24.17
CA ILE A 497 8.69 7.15 -24.58
C ILE A 497 8.50 7.21 -26.11
N PRO A 498 9.08 6.29 -26.91
CA PRO A 498 8.86 6.22 -28.36
C PRO A 498 7.48 5.63 -28.72
N GLU A 499 7.04 5.78 -29.98
CA GLU A 499 5.66 5.43 -30.41
C GLU A 499 5.38 3.92 -30.55
N ASP A 500 6.42 3.10 -30.66
CA ASP A 500 6.38 1.64 -30.61
C ASP A 500 6.10 1.17 -29.17
N ALA A 501 6.76 1.78 -28.18
CA ALA A 501 6.58 1.50 -26.75
C ALA A 501 5.19 1.84 -26.19
N ILE A 502 4.34 2.55 -26.94
CA ILE A 502 2.97 2.92 -26.54
C ILE A 502 2.00 1.82 -26.94
N ILE A 503 1.39 1.16 -25.93
CA ILE A 503 0.38 0.12 -26.12
C ILE A 503 -0.88 0.73 -26.72
N LYS A 504 -1.23 0.31 -27.94
CA LYS A 504 -2.43 0.77 -28.68
C LYS A 504 -3.63 -0.11 -28.33
N ARG A 505 -4.83 0.40 -28.67
CA ARG A 505 -6.10 -0.22 -28.26
C ARG A 505 -6.42 -1.44 -29.14
N GLY A 506 -5.88 -2.59 -28.74
CA GLY A 506 -5.99 -3.87 -29.45
C GLY A 506 -4.74 -4.73 -29.28
N ASP A 507 -3.65 -4.15 -28.79
CA ASP A 507 -2.35 -4.82 -28.66
C ASP A 507 -2.36 -5.79 -27.46
N THR A 508 -2.39 -7.09 -27.74
CA THR A 508 -2.31 -8.16 -26.72
C THR A 508 -0.88 -8.34 -26.20
N LEU A 509 -0.27 -7.27 -25.68
CA LEU A 509 1.01 -7.31 -24.94
C LEU A 509 0.84 -7.72 -23.47
N GLU A 510 -0.41 -7.84 -23.00
CA GLU A 510 -0.71 -8.66 -21.84
C GLU A 510 -0.50 -10.13 -22.26
N VAL A 511 0.66 -10.70 -21.90
CA VAL A 511 0.77 -12.15 -21.71
C VAL A 511 -0.34 -12.52 -20.74
N ALA A 512 -1.35 -13.22 -21.23
CA ALA A 512 -2.26 -13.92 -20.36
C ALA A 512 -1.39 -14.88 -19.53
N GLU A 513 -1.37 -14.69 -18.21
CA GLU A 513 -1.17 -15.79 -17.28
C GLU A 513 -2.34 -16.74 -17.58
N SER A 514 -2.14 -17.67 -18.52
CA SER A 514 -3.24 -18.28 -19.27
C SER A 514 -4.08 -19.15 -18.35
N ASP A 515 -5.37 -18.85 -18.30
CA ASP A 515 -6.32 -19.45 -17.38
C ASP A 515 -6.31 -20.99 -17.47
N ALA A 516 -5.69 -21.63 -16.49
CA ALA A 516 -6.05 -22.98 -16.06
C ALA A 516 -7.39 -22.97 -15.28
N GLU A 517 -8.18 -21.89 -15.38
CA GLU A 517 -9.51 -21.72 -14.80
C GLU A 517 -10.65 -21.96 -15.83
N SER A 518 -10.36 -22.42 -17.05
CA SER A 518 -11.37 -22.69 -18.10
C SER A 518 -11.40 -24.13 -18.63
N ASP A 519 -11.35 -25.13 -17.75
CA ASP A 519 -11.92 -26.47 -18.05
C ASP A 519 -12.43 -27.18 -16.78
N ALA A 520 -13.47 -26.57 -16.18
CA ALA A 520 -14.18 -27.08 -15.01
C ALA A 520 -15.69 -26.78 -15.10
N SER A 521 -16.27 -26.93 -16.30
CA SER A 521 -17.70 -26.70 -16.58
C SER A 521 -18.36 -27.91 -17.23
N SER A 522 -18.32 -29.05 -16.55
CA SER A 522 -19.07 -30.27 -16.83
C SER A 522 -19.36 -31.03 -15.53
#